data_AF-A0A1B8S970-F1
#
_entry.id   AF-A0A1B8S970-F1
#
_cell.length_a   1.000
_cell.length_b   1.000
_cell.length_c   1.000
_cell.angle_alpha   90.00
_cell.angle_beta   90.00
_cell.angle_gamma   90.00
#
_symmetry.space_group_name_H-M   'P 1'
#
loop_
_entity.id
_entity.type
_entity.pdbx_description
1 polymer ?
#
loop_
_entity_poly.entity_id
_entity_poly.type
_entity_poly.pdbx_seq_one_letter_code
_entity_poly.pdbx_strand_id
1 'polypeptide(L)' 'PDGATPVCTNTEQADIHVEISHRRRGVRTVDRSWSLLGTGHAEIGFRGDAAPAVNERTHG' A
#
# COMPACT_ATOMS: atom_id res chain seq x y z
N PRO A 1 4.54 2.30 -16.23
CA PRO A 1 4.00 3.45 -15.48
C PRO A 1 3.70 4.60 -16.45
N ASP A 2 2.42 4.89 -16.63
CA ASP A 2 1.83 5.82 -17.62
C ASP A 2 1.87 7.30 -17.20
N GLY A 3 2.40 7.61 -16.02
CA GLY A 3 2.57 9.00 -15.55
C GLY A 3 1.26 9.69 -15.15
N ALA A 4 0.13 8.98 -15.15
CA ALA A 4 -1.13 9.50 -14.66
C ALA A 4 -1.14 9.59 -13.13
N THR A 5 -1.80 10.63 -12.58
CA THR A 5 -1.98 10.75 -11.13
C THR A 5 -2.99 9.69 -10.68
N PRO A 6 -2.61 8.73 -9.82
CA PRO A 6 -3.57 7.78 -9.27
C PRO A 6 -4.54 8.54 -8.36
N VAL A 7 -5.83 8.52 -8.69
CA VAL A 7 -6.88 9.10 -7.85
C VAL A 7 -7.42 8.00 -6.94
N CYS A 8 -6.89 7.91 -5.73
CA CYS A 8 -7.42 7.06 -4.68
C CYS A 8 -8.58 7.78 -3.98
N THR A 9 -9.80 7.25 -4.07
CA THR A 9 -10.93 7.71 -3.26
C THR A 9 -11.07 6.78 -2.07
N ASN A 10 -10.15 6.86 -1.11
CA ASN A 10 -10.23 6.10 0.14
C ASN A 10 -10.58 7.08 1.28
N THR A 11 -11.82 6.99 1.81
CA THR A 11 -12.30 7.79 2.95
C THR A 11 -11.90 7.21 4.31
N GLU A 12 -11.24 6.05 4.33
CA GLU A 12 -10.75 5.38 5.52
C GLU A 12 -9.36 5.93 5.85
N GLN A 13 -9.21 6.45 7.07
CA GLN A 13 -7.90 6.74 7.66
C GLN A 13 -7.52 5.54 8.51
N ALA A 14 -6.33 4.99 8.24
CA ALA A 14 -5.77 3.90 9.03
C ALA A 14 -4.50 4.35 9.75
N ASP A 15 -4.25 3.74 10.90
CA ASP A 15 -2.93 3.76 11.53
C ASP A 15 -2.06 2.68 10.90
N ILE A 16 -0.86 3.05 10.44
CA ILE A 16 0.11 2.13 9.85
C ILE A 16 1.28 1.96 10.82
N HIS A 17 1.64 0.71 11.10
CA HIS A 17 2.86 0.33 11.79
C HIS A 17 3.75 -0.52 10.89
N VAL A 18 4.94 -0.02 10.59
CA VAL A 18 5.95 -0.73 9.80
C VAL A 18 7.10 -1.12 10.71
N GLU A 19 7.46 -2.41 10.70
CA GLU A 19 8.62 -2.91 11.40
C GLU A 19 9.54 -3.70 10.47
N ILE A 20 10.82 -3.36 10.48
CA ILE A 20 11.87 -4.22 9.96
C ILE A 20 12.41 -5.00 11.15
N SER A 21 12.24 -6.32 11.11
CA SER A 21 12.77 -7.21 12.14
C SER A 21 13.48 -8.40 11.51
N HIS A 22 14.48 -8.92 12.22
CA HIS A 22 15.15 -10.16 11.88
C HIS A 22 14.97 -11.17 13.00
N ARG A 23 15.12 -12.45 12.66
CA ARG A 23 15.04 -13.54 13.63
C ARG A 23 16.37 -14.27 13.71
N ARG A 24 16.93 -14.39 14.91
CA ARG A 24 18.18 -15.11 15.18
C ARG A 24 18.00 -16.05 16.36
N ARG A 25 18.33 -17.33 16.18
CA ARG A 25 18.20 -18.38 17.23
C ARG A 25 16.81 -18.39 17.89
N GLY A 26 15.76 -18.21 17.10
CA GLY A 26 14.38 -18.18 17.58
C GLY A 26 13.92 -16.84 18.16
N VAL A 27 14.82 -15.89 18.45
CA VAL A 27 14.50 -14.56 18.98
C VAL A 27 14.27 -13.58 17.83
N ARG A 28 13.16 -12.83 17.88
CA ARG A 28 12.87 -11.71 16.97
C ARG A 28 13.45 -10.43 17.56
N THR A 29 14.22 -9.71 16.75
CA THR A 29 14.78 -8.41 17.07
C THR A 29 14.26 -7.40 16.06
N VAL A 30 13.69 -6.30 16.54
CA VAL A 30 13.25 -5.19 15.67
C VAL A 30 14.44 -4.27 15.43
N ASP A 31 14.79 -4.07 14.17
CA ASP A 31 15.87 -3.17 13.75
C ASP A 31 15.37 -1.74 13.61
N ARG A 32 14.17 -1.57 13.03
CA ARG A 32 13.53 -0.26 12.81
C ARG A 32 12.03 -0.36 12.87
N SER A 33 11.40 0.69 13.39
CA SER A 33 9.95 0.84 13.41
C SER A 33 9.54 2.26 13.02
N TRP A 34 8.37 2.36 12.38
CA TRP A 34 7.73 3.63 12.02
C TRP A 34 6.23 3.53 12.22
N SER A 35 5.63 4.67 12.57
CA SER A 35 4.18 4.81 12.72
C SER A 35 3.68 6.02 11.92
N LEU A 36 2.60 5.82 11.17
CA LEU A 36 1.85 6.88 10.50
C LEU A 36 0.41 6.82 11.02
N LEU A 37 0.01 7.80 11.83
CA LEU A 37 -1.28 7.80 12.51
C LEU A 37 -2.30 8.65 11.74
N GLY A 38 -3.50 8.13 11.52
CA GLY A 38 -4.60 8.84 10.86
C GLY A 38 -4.35 9.28 9.41
N THR A 39 -3.23 8.87 8.81
CA THR A 39 -2.86 9.26 7.43
C THR A 39 -2.55 8.05 6.56
N GLY A 40 -2.76 6.83 7.07
CA GLY A 40 -2.55 5.61 6.33
C GLY A 40 -3.69 5.34 5.36
N HIS A 41 -3.32 4.92 4.15
CA HIS A 41 -4.25 4.42 3.15
C HIS A 41 -3.80 3.01 2.73
N ALA A 42 -4.73 2.07 2.71
CA ALA A 42 -4.52 0.76 2.11
C ALA A 42 -5.06 0.77 0.67
N GLU A 43 -4.26 0.32 -0.29
CA GLU A 43 -4.69 0.10 -1.67
C GLU A 43 -4.46 -1.36 -2.04
N ILE A 44 -5.48 -2.00 -2.60
CA ILE A 44 -5.38 -3.36 -3.15
C ILE A 44 -5.14 -3.23 -4.66
N GLY A 45 -3.88 -3.39 -5.07
CA GLY A 45 -3.54 -3.60 -6.47
C GLY A 45 -3.67 -5.07 -6.85
N PHE A 46 -4.49 -5.38 -7.85
CA PHE A 46 -4.50 -6.71 -8.48
C PHE A 46 -3.30 -6.86 -9.43
N ARG A 47 -2.73 -8.07 -9.52
CA ARG A 47 -1.64 -8.38 -10.45
C ARG A 47 -2.08 -9.45 -11.46
N GLY A 48 -1.51 -9.43 -12.66
CA GLY A 48 -1.76 -10.45 -13.70
C GLY A 48 -3.19 -10.40 -14.23
N ASP A 49 -3.75 -11.55 -14.61
CA ASP A 49 -5.08 -11.67 -15.22
C ASP A 49 -6.24 -11.25 -14.30
N ALA A 50 -5.98 -11.07 -13.00
CA ALA A 50 -6.93 -10.53 -12.03
C ALA A 50 -6.98 -9.00 -12.02
N ALA A 51 -6.03 -8.32 -12.67
CA ALA A 51 -6.08 -6.88 -12.86
C ALA A 51 -7.23 -6.54 -13.80
N PRO A 52 -8.11 -5.59 -13.44
CA PRO A 52 -9.16 -5.16 -14.35
C PRO A 52 -8.54 -4.66 -15.65
N ALA A 53 -9.18 -4.96 -16.79
CA ALA A 53 -8.80 -4.37 -18.07
C ALA A 53 -8.78 -2.85 -17.94
N VAL A 54 -7.73 -2.20 -18.45
CA VAL A 54 -7.57 -0.75 -18.38
C VAL A 54 -8.84 -0.07 -18.90
N ASN A 55 -9.53 0.65 -18.03
CA ASN A 55 -10.77 1.34 -18.39
C ASN A 55 -10.42 2.76 -18.83
N GLU A 56 -9.96 2.90 -20.08
CA GLU A 56 -9.75 4.18 -20.75
C GLU A 56 -11.12 4.78 -21.13
N ARG A 57 -11.88 5.31 -20.15
CA ARG A 57 -12.96 6.23 -20.52
C ARG A 57 -12.30 7.52 -21.01
N THR A 58 -12.12 7.60 -22.32
CA THR A 58 -11.79 8.83 -23.04
C THR A 58 -12.87 9.85 -22.74
N HIS A 59 -12.58 10.79 -21.84
CA HIS A 59 -13.36 12.01 -21.71
C HIS A 59 -13.17 12.81 -23.01
N GLY A 60 -14.20 12.77 -23.87
CA GLY A 60 -14.44 13.79 -24.88
C GLY A 60 -15.25 14.94 -24.32
#